data_AF-A0A2T5DW23-F1
#
_entry.id   AF-A0A2T5DW23-F1
#
_cell.length_a   1.000
_cell.length_b   1.000
_cell.length_c   1.000
_cell.angle_alpha   90.00
_cell.angle_beta   90.00
_cell.angle_gamma   90.00
#
_symmetry.space_group_name_H-M   'P 1'
#
loop_
_entity.id
_entity.type
_entity.pdbx_description
1 polymer ?
#
loop_
_entity_poly.entity_id
_entity_poly.type
_entity_poly.pdbx_seq_one_letter_code
_entity_poly.pdbx_strand_id
1 'polypeptide(L)'
;MLIASPFKLLHGGKYMSVYKEKNLDELSSQELNDYQNLVNRTIAQLSIELKSSSPSRAKDAQDRLIHWEERLSNLVSFLNNRK
;
A
#
# COMPACT_ATOMS: atom_id res chain seq x y z
N MET A 1 7.11 23.46 36.88
CA MET A 1 5.98 22.58 36.48
C MET A 1 6.42 21.78 35.26
N LEU A 2 6.76 20.51 35.47
CA LEU A 2 7.01 19.55 34.39
C LEU A 2 5.67 18.95 33.99
N ILE A 3 5.19 19.25 32.79
CA ILE A 3 4.10 18.50 32.17
C ILE A 3 4.65 17.86 30.92
N ALA A 4 4.91 16.57 31.08
CA ALA A 4 5.38 15.63 30.09
C ALA A 4 4.49 15.67 28.84
N SER A 5 5.13 15.59 27.67
CA SER A 5 4.50 15.18 26.43
C SER A 5 3.71 13.89 26.64
N PRO A 6 2.40 13.83 26.37
CA PRO A 6 1.74 12.57 26.18
C PRO A 6 1.86 12.24 24.69
N PHE A 7 2.93 11.53 24.33
CA PHE A 7 2.92 10.63 23.18
C PHE A 7 1.87 9.55 23.52
N LYS A 8 0.60 9.90 23.38
CA LYS A 8 -0.53 9.05 23.76
C LYS A 8 -0.80 8.14 22.57
N LEU A 9 -0.11 7.00 22.56
CA LEU A 9 -0.63 5.79 21.94
C LEU A 9 -1.98 5.50 22.60
N LEU A 10 -3.07 5.71 21.86
CA LEU A 10 -4.38 5.21 22.21
C LEU A 10 -5.00 4.56 20.97
N HIS A 11 -5.22 3.25 21.12
CA HIS A 11 -6.01 2.38 20.27
C HIS A 11 -7.32 3.02 19.80
N GLY A 12 -7.74 2.69 18.57
CA GLY A 12 -9.15 2.85 18.17
C GLY A 12 -9.40 3.42 16.77
N GLY A 13 -8.66 2.98 15.76
CA GLY A 13 -8.95 3.28 14.35
C GLY A 13 -9.57 2.08 13.65
N LYS A 14 -10.79 1.71 14.02
CA LYS A 14 -11.59 0.65 13.40
C LYS A 14 -12.13 1.07 12.02
N TYR A 15 -11.27 1.43 11.05
CA TYR A 15 -11.64 1.68 9.65
C TYR A 15 -10.37 1.52 8.80
N MET A 16 -10.01 0.32 8.33
CA MET A 16 -10.40 -0.12 6.98
C MET A 16 -10.29 -1.65 6.84
N SER A 17 -11.21 -2.39 7.45
CA SER A 17 -11.44 -3.81 7.15
C SER A 17 -12.38 -3.94 5.94
N VAL A 18 -11.97 -3.52 4.73
CA VAL A 18 -12.79 -3.70 3.51
C VAL A 18 -11.95 -3.99 2.25
N TYR A 19 -10.79 -4.60 2.42
CA TYR A 19 -10.33 -5.54 1.42
C TYR A 19 -10.02 -6.80 2.21
N LYS A 20 -10.92 -7.79 2.17
CA LYS A 20 -10.41 -9.16 2.24
C LYS A 20 -9.44 -9.20 1.06
N GLU A 21 -8.14 -9.11 1.33
CA GLU A 21 -7.12 -9.50 0.37
C GLU A 21 -7.49 -10.94 0.04
N LYS A 22 -8.24 -11.14 -1.04
CA LYS A 22 -8.35 -12.46 -1.65
C LYS A 22 -6.91 -12.92 -1.81
N ASN A 23 -6.58 -14.10 -1.32
CA ASN A 23 -5.24 -14.59 -1.55
C ASN A 23 -5.03 -14.66 -3.07
N LEU A 24 -3.82 -14.39 -3.55
CA LEU A 24 -3.55 -14.31 -5.00
C LEU A 24 -3.94 -15.62 -5.72
N ASP A 25 -3.97 -16.75 -5.01
CA ASP A 25 -4.45 -18.05 -5.50
C ASP A 25 -5.96 -18.10 -5.80
N GLU A 26 -6.78 -17.27 -5.17
CA GLU A 26 -8.23 -17.20 -5.38
C GLU A 26 -8.63 -16.34 -6.58
N LEU A 27 -7.67 -15.63 -7.19
CA LEU A 27 -7.90 -14.75 -8.32
C LEU A 27 -7.78 -15.52 -9.65
N SER A 28 -8.76 -15.30 -10.54
CA SER A 28 -8.67 -15.73 -11.94
C SER A 28 -7.53 -15.01 -12.67
N SER A 29 -7.10 -15.53 -13.82
CA SER A 29 -6.05 -14.88 -14.63
C SER A 29 -6.40 -13.45 -15.03
N GLN A 30 -7.68 -13.16 -15.29
CA GLN A 30 -8.15 -11.81 -15.60
C GLN A 30 -8.08 -10.91 -14.35
N GLU A 31 -8.57 -11.38 -13.20
CA GLU A 31 -8.48 -10.63 -11.94
C GLU A 31 -7.02 -10.36 -11.53
N LEU A 32 -6.11 -11.32 -11.76
CA LEU A 32 -4.67 -11.14 -11.51
C LEU A 32 -4.07 -10.06 -12.41
N ASN A 33 -4.44 -10.04 -13.69
CA ASN A 33 -4.01 -9.01 -14.62
C ASN A 33 -4.55 -7.63 -14.22
N ASP A 34 -5.82 -7.55 -13.84
CA ASP A 34 -6.44 -6.31 -13.38
C ASP A 34 -5.80 -5.80 -12.07
N TYR A 35 -5.50 -6.73 -11.16
CA TYR A 35 -4.77 -6.43 -9.92
C TYR A 35 -3.34 -5.94 -10.20
N GLN A 36 -2.62 -6.57 -11.14
CA GLN A 36 -1.30 -6.11 -11.57
C GLN A 36 -1.35 -4.68 -12.13
N ASN A 37 -2.34 -4.39 -12.97
CA ASN A 37 -2.53 -3.06 -13.54
C ASN A 37 -2.85 -2.02 -12.46
N LEU A 38 -3.69 -2.37 -11.47
CA LEU A 38 -3.99 -1.52 -10.33
C LEU A 38 -2.71 -1.19 -9.54
N VAL A 39 -1.95 -2.22 -9.14
CA VAL A 39 -0.70 -2.06 -8.37
C VAL A 39 0.28 -1.15 -9.11
N ASN A 40 0.54 -1.44 -10.39
CA ASN A 40 1.47 -0.65 -11.21
C ASN A 40 1.03 0.82 -11.34
N ARG A 41 -0.26 1.06 -11.60
CA ARG A 41 -0.80 2.42 -11.74
C ARG A 41 -0.71 3.20 -10.44
N THR A 42 -0.99 2.55 -9.31
CA THR A 42 -0.92 3.21 -8.00
C THR A 42 0.53 3.53 -7.62
N ILE A 43 1.49 2.63 -7.84
CA ILE A 43 2.92 2.92 -7.63
C ILE A 43 3.37 4.11 -8.48
N ALA A 44 2.95 4.15 -9.76
CA ALA A 44 3.29 5.27 -10.65
C ALA A 44 2.73 6.61 -10.15
N GLN A 45 1.47 6.62 -9.67
CA GLN A 45 0.85 7.82 -9.09
C GLN A 45 1.56 8.27 -7.81
N LEU A 46 1.84 7.35 -6.89
CA LEU A 46 2.56 7.66 -5.64
C LEU A 46 3.98 8.15 -5.92
N SER A 47 4.66 7.61 -6.93
CA SER A 47 5.97 8.10 -7.38
C SER A 47 5.96 9.54 -7.90
N ILE A 48 4.83 9.98 -8.47
CA ILE A 48 4.63 11.38 -8.86
C ILE A 48 4.36 12.24 -7.61
N GLU A 49 3.49 11.77 -6.70
CA GLU A 49 3.16 12.48 -5.47
C GLU A 49 4.36 12.65 -4.52
N LEU A 50 5.29 11.70 -4.53
CA LEU A 50 6.59 11.79 -3.83
C LEU A 50 7.41 13.01 -4.25
N LYS A 51 7.23 13.50 -5.48
CA LYS A 51 7.91 14.69 -6.01
C LYS A 51 7.12 15.98 -5.74
N SER A 52 6.03 15.91 -4.99
CA SER A 52 5.22 17.08 -4.65
C SER A 52 5.99 18.06 -3.77
N SER A 53 5.81 19.36 -4.01
CA SER A 53 6.35 20.43 -3.17
C SER A 53 5.73 20.49 -1.77
N SER A 54 4.67 19.70 -1.51
CA SER A 54 4.04 19.59 -0.19
C SER A 54 4.68 18.46 0.62
N PRO A 55 5.39 18.76 1.74
CA PRO A 55 6.09 17.74 2.52
C PRO A 55 5.16 16.69 3.12
N SER A 56 3.94 17.07 3.52
CA SER A 56 2.95 16.13 4.05
C SER A 56 2.46 15.15 2.99
N ARG A 57 2.24 15.63 1.75
CA ARG A 57 1.86 14.76 0.62
C ARG A 57 2.99 13.85 0.19
N ALA A 58 4.22 14.36 0.14
CA ALA A 58 5.39 13.55 -0.16
C ALA A 58 5.58 12.46 0.91
N LYS A 59 5.39 12.79 2.19
CA LYS A 59 5.48 11.82 3.29
C LYS A 59 4.37 10.75 3.21
N ASP A 60 3.12 11.15 2.99
CA ASP A 60 2.00 10.21 2.78
C ASP A 60 2.26 9.28 1.59
N ALA A 61 2.75 9.85 0.48
CA ALA A 61 3.09 9.08 -0.71
C ALA A 61 4.21 8.09 -0.44
N GLN A 62 5.24 8.47 0.32
CA GLN A 62 6.33 7.59 0.73
C GLN A 62 5.84 6.40 1.56
N ASP A 63 5.03 6.68 2.59
CA ASP A 63 4.53 5.65 3.50
C ASP A 63 3.64 4.65 2.75
N ARG A 64 2.81 5.15 1.82
CA ARG A 64 1.96 4.29 0.98
C ARG A 64 2.75 3.52 -0.06
N LEU A 65 3.79 4.11 -0.67
CA LEU A 65 4.59 3.47 -1.72
C LEU A 65 5.19 2.15 -1.24
N ILE A 66 5.76 2.12 -0.02
CA ILE A 66 6.36 0.93 0.58
C ILE A 66 5.38 -0.25 0.57
N HIS A 67 4.12 -0.02 0.96
CA HIS A 67 3.09 -1.07 0.98
C HIS A 67 2.70 -1.57 -0.41
N TRP A 68 2.69 -0.68 -1.41
CA TRP A 68 2.35 -1.06 -2.78
C TRP A 68 3.51 -1.78 -3.48
N GLU A 69 4.76 -1.41 -3.20
CA GLU A 69 5.95 -2.13 -3.67
C GLU A 69 6.03 -3.54 -3.09
N GLU A 70 5.68 -3.73 -1.82
CA GLU A 70 5.56 -5.05 -1.20
C GLU A 70 4.50 -5.91 -1.90
N ARG A 71 3.33 -5.33 -2.20
CA ARG A 71 2.28 -6.01 -2.98
C ARG A 71 2.74 -6.41 -4.37
N LEU A 72 3.50 -5.54 -5.05
CA LEU A 72 4.09 -5.86 -6.35
C LEU A 72 5.08 -7.02 -6.24
N SER A 73 5.96 -6.99 -5.23
CA SER A 73 6.92 -8.07 -4.97
C SER A 73 6.22 -9.42 -4.75
N ASN A 74 5.16 -9.44 -3.93
CA ASN A 74 4.36 -10.63 -3.66
C ASN A 74 3.67 -11.14 -4.94
N LEU A 75 3.08 -10.23 -5.74
CA LEU A 75 2.44 -10.57 -7.00
C LEU A 75 3.44 -11.15 -8.02
N VAL A 76 4.61 -10.53 -8.18
CA VAL A 76 5.66 -11.00 -9.10
C VAL A 76 6.16 -12.38 -8.67
N SER A 77 6.40 -12.58 -7.37
CA SER A 77 6.81 -13.87 -6.82
C SER A 77 5.76 -14.96 -7.10
N PHE A 78 4.49 -14.63 -6.88
CA PHE A 78 3.38 -15.54 -7.15
C PHE A 78 3.25 -15.89 -8.65
N LEU A 79 3.32 -14.90 -9.55
CA LEU A 79 3.24 -15.12 -10.99
C LEU A 79 4.44 -15.92 -11.53
N ASN A 80 5.63 -15.74 -10.96
CA ASN A 80 6.82 -16.50 -11.34
C ASN A 80 6.75 -17.96 -10.87
N ASN A 81 6.18 -18.23 -9.69
CA ASN A 81 5.99 -19.59 -9.18
C ASN A 81 4.91 -20.39 -9.94
N ARG A 82 4.06 -19.73 -10.74
CA ARG A 82 3.05 -20.38 -11.60
C ARG A 82 3.55 -20.77 -13.00
N LYS A 83 4.75 -20.30 -13.41
CA LYS A 83 5.35 -20.60 -14.74
C LYS A 83 6.14 -21.90 -14.72
#